data_AF-A0A5K1J9I4-F1
#
_entry.id   AF-A0A5K1J9I4-F1
#
_cell.length_a   1.000
_cell.length_b   1.000
_cell.length_c   1.000
_cell.angle_alpha   90.00
_cell.angle_beta   90.00
_cell.angle_gamma   90.00
#
_symmetry.space_group_name_H-M   'P 1'
#
loop_
_entity.id
_entity.type
_entity.pdbx_description
1 polymer ?
#
loop_
_entity_poly.entity_id
_entity_poly.type
_entity_poly.pdbx_seq_one_letter_code
_entity_poly.pdbx_strand_id
1 'polypeptide(L)'
;MPPTYLIDILAEAHGSVKVDVYTSAAWVRRLSNNPVFTKSGSSVTSWVPADMLPALFEKHDCLLSIGELPGKQLSSKIFGYMASGKPIVHIYHTDDDANLPYLAKYPLALTIKDDESKLPENASRLCRFLLWARGKKLDFDVVSETMSECTPEAVCLELVM
;
A
#
# COMPACT_ATOMS: atom_id res chain seq x y z
N MET A 1 6.63 -14.15 8.96
CA MET A 1 5.20 -14.34 9.29
C MET A 1 4.37 -13.90 8.09
N PRO A 2 3.25 -14.56 7.73
CA PRO A 2 2.32 -13.99 6.75
C PRO A 2 1.79 -12.64 7.27
N PRO A 3 1.41 -11.69 6.40
CA PRO A 3 0.66 -10.52 6.83
C PRO A 3 -0.77 -10.96 7.15
N THR A 4 -0.97 -11.57 8.33
CA THR A 4 -2.24 -12.15 8.76
C THR A 4 -3.34 -11.11 8.81
N TYR A 5 -3.02 -9.92 9.33
CA TYR A 5 -3.98 -8.82 9.43
C TYR A 5 -4.54 -8.36 8.09
N LEU A 6 -3.75 -8.39 7.01
CA LEU A 6 -4.26 -8.08 5.67
C LEU A 6 -5.36 -9.06 5.26
N ILE A 7 -5.21 -10.35 5.58
CA ILE A 7 -6.21 -11.35 5.24
C ILE A 7 -7.46 -11.10 6.09
N ASP A 8 -7.28 -10.80 7.36
CA ASP A 8 -8.38 -10.59 8.30
C ASP A 8 -9.22 -9.34 7.93
N ILE A 9 -8.57 -8.22 7.60
CA ILE A 9 -9.29 -6.99 7.21
C ILE A 9 -10.02 -7.14 5.88
N LEU A 10 -9.47 -7.91 4.93
CA LEU A 10 -10.12 -8.21 3.67
C LEU A 10 -11.29 -9.18 3.84
N ALA A 11 -11.18 -10.15 4.75
CA ALA A 11 -12.28 -11.04 5.10
C ALA A 11 -13.44 -10.26 5.74
N GLU A 12 -13.13 -9.34 6.64
CA GLU A 12 -14.09 -8.44 7.29
C GLU A 12 -14.73 -7.45 6.31
N ALA A 13 -14.03 -7.06 5.24
CA ALA A 13 -14.61 -6.25 4.17
C ALA A 13 -15.63 -7.00 3.28
N HIS A 14 -15.91 -8.29 3.58
CA HIS A 14 -16.95 -9.13 2.98
C HIS A 14 -16.99 -9.14 1.44
N GLY A 15 -15.84 -9.08 0.77
CA GLY A 15 -15.75 -9.11 -0.70
C GLY A 15 -16.11 -7.80 -1.40
N SER A 16 -16.31 -6.71 -0.66
CA SER A 16 -16.44 -5.35 -1.23
C SER A 16 -15.13 -4.85 -1.85
N VAL A 17 -14.02 -5.48 -1.48
CA VAL A 17 -12.68 -5.13 -1.91
C VAL A 17 -12.10 -6.29 -2.71
N LYS A 18 -11.53 -5.94 -3.86
CA LYS A 18 -10.73 -6.85 -4.70
C LYS A 18 -9.28 -6.49 -4.54
N VAL A 19 -8.43 -7.51 -4.43
CA VAL A 19 -6.99 -7.31 -4.27
C VAL A 19 -6.23 -8.22 -5.24
N ASP A 20 -5.29 -7.63 -5.97
CA ASP A 20 -4.34 -8.36 -6.79
C ASP A 20 -2.96 -8.29 -6.12
N VAL A 21 -2.45 -9.45 -5.71
CA VAL A 21 -1.19 -9.58 -4.98
C VAL A 21 -0.13 -10.19 -5.90
N TYR A 22 0.99 -9.49 -6.06
CA TYR A 22 2.15 -9.94 -6.83
C TYR A 22 3.27 -10.32 -5.87
N THR A 23 3.64 -11.60 -5.81
CA THR A 23 4.57 -12.13 -4.79
C THR A 23 5.37 -13.33 -5.29
N SER A 24 6.24 -13.90 -4.45
CA SER A 24 7.05 -15.06 -4.84
C SER A 24 6.21 -16.31 -5.01
N ALA A 25 6.64 -17.25 -5.86
CA ALA A 25 5.93 -18.50 -6.11
C ALA A 25 5.61 -19.29 -4.83
N ALA A 26 6.50 -19.23 -3.83
CA ALA A 26 6.28 -19.83 -2.52
C ALA A 26 5.07 -19.20 -1.79
N TRP A 27 4.90 -17.88 -1.88
CA TRP A 27 3.76 -17.18 -1.28
C TRP A 27 2.47 -17.33 -2.10
N VAL A 28 2.56 -17.40 -3.43
CA VAL A 28 1.42 -17.74 -4.29
C VAL A 28 0.81 -19.06 -3.80
N ARG A 29 1.60 -20.13 -3.69
CA ARG A 29 1.12 -21.43 -3.21
C ARG A 29 0.47 -21.38 -1.83
N ARG A 30 0.91 -20.47 -0.95
CA ARG A 30 0.37 -20.31 0.41
C ARG A 30 -0.95 -19.54 0.44
N LEU A 31 -1.09 -18.53 -0.41
CA LEU A 31 -2.22 -17.59 -0.37
C LEU A 31 -3.33 -17.95 -1.37
N SER A 32 -3.02 -18.62 -2.48
CA SER A 32 -4.00 -18.92 -3.55
C SER A 32 -5.20 -19.75 -3.08
N ASN A 33 -5.05 -20.55 -2.02
CA ASN A 33 -6.15 -21.36 -1.47
C ASN A 33 -6.98 -20.63 -0.41
N ASN A 34 -6.59 -19.41 -0.01
CA ASN A 34 -7.31 -18.69 1.02
C ASN A 34 -8.66 -18.15 0.46
N PRO A 35 -9.79 -18.35 1.17
CA PRO A 35 -11.12 -17.92 0.73
C PRO A 35 -11.24 -16.45 0.33
N VAL A 36 -10.44 -15.56 0.96
CA VAL A 36 -10.41 -14.13 0.65
C VAL A 36 -10.04 -13.89 -0.80
N PHE A 37 -9.07 -14.64 -1.33
CA PHE A 37 -8.59 -14.47 -2.69
C PHE A 37 -9.41 -15.27 -3.71
N THR A 38 -10.03 -16.40 -3.32
CA THR A 38 -10.77 -17.27 -4.26
C THR A 38 -12.20 -16.82 -4.53
N LYS A 39 -12.87 -16.14 -3.58
CA LYS A 39 -14.30 -15.81 -3.69
C LYS A 39 -14.62 -14.42 -4.26
N SER A 40 -13.66 -13.50 -4.26
CA SER A 40 -13.89 -12.07 -4.48
C SER A 40 -13.47 -11.55 -5.86
N GLY A 41 -12.95 -12.40 -6.75
CA GLY A 41 -12.29 -11.95 -7.99
C GLY A 41 -10.94 -11.27 -7.75
N SER A 42 -10.39 -11.44 -6.54
CA SER A 42 -9.01 -11.14 -6.18
C SER A 42 -8.06 -12.16 -6.80
N SER A 43 -6.78 -11.82 -6.91
CA SER A 43 -5.77 -12.74 -7.44
C SER A 43 -4.48 -12.72 -6.62
N VAL A 44 -3.77 -13.85 -6.64
CA VAL A 44 -2.40 -13.94 -6.13
C VAL A 44 -1.56 -14.56 -7.24
N THR A 45 -0.63 -13.77 -7.78
CA THR A 45 0.19 -14.17 -8.92
C THR A 45 1.68 -13.96 -8.63
N SER A 46 2.52 -14.54 -9.50
CA SER A 46 3.97 -14.39 -9.36
C SER A 46 4.42 -12.97 -9.67
N TRP A 47 5.65 -12.65 -9.28
CA TRP A 47 6.30 -11.38 -9.61
C TRP A 47 6.14 -10.98 -11.07
N VAL A 48 5.92 -9.69 -11.29
CA VAL A 48 5.91 -9.06 -12.61
C VAL A 48 7.20 -8.29 -12.85
N PRO A 49 7.65 -8.19 -14.11
CA PRO A 49 8.72 -7.29 -14.51
C PRO A 49 8.46 -5.83 -14.11
N ALA A 50 9.53 -5.08 -13.82
CA ALA A 50 9.43 -3.71 -13.30
C ALA A 50 8.82 -2.72 -14.29
N ASP A 51 9.08 -2.90 -15.59
CA ASP A 51 8.52 -2.14 -16.70
C ASP A 51 6.99 -2.29 -16.85
N MET A 52 6.42 -3.38 -16.32
CA MET A 52 4.97 -3.61 -16.30
C MET A 52 4.25 -2.93 -15.13
N LEU A 53 4.98 -2.50 -14.10
CA LEU A 53 4.39 -1.90 -12.88
C LEU A 53 3.57 -0.64 -13.17
N PRO A 54 3.99 0.32 -14.03
CA PRO A 54 3.19 1.51 -14.30
C PRO A 54 1.82 1.18 -14.89
N ALA A 55 1.77 0.28 -15.88
CA ALA A 55 0.51 -0.18 -16.47
C ALA A 55 -0.38 -0.90 -15.44
N LEU A 56 0.24 -1.65 -14.54
CA LEU A 56 -0.45 -2.32 -13.45
C LEU A 56 -1.03 -1.31 -12.45
N PHE A 57 -0.28 -0.29 -12.06
CA PHE A 57 -0.76 0.77 -11.17
C PHE A 57 -1.95 1.50 -11.79
N GLU A 58 -1.93 1.74 -13.10
CA GLU A 58 -3.04 2.41 -13.79
C GLU A 58 -4.33 1.59 -13.79
N LYS A 59 -4.23 0.26 -13.86
CA LYS A 59 -5.37 -0.65 -13.82
C LYS A 59 -6.07 -0.69 -12.44
N HIS A 60 -5.39 -0.29 -11.37
CA HIS A 60 -5.89 -0.39 -10.01
C HIS A 60 -6.36 0.95 -9.47
N ASP A 61 -7.43 0.90 -8.65
CA ASP A 61 -7.97 2.08 -7.98
C ASP A 61 -7.07 2.57 -6.83
N CYS A 62 -6.29 1.67 -6.23
CA CYS A 62 -5.46 1.95 -5.07
C CYS A 62 -4.27 0.97 -5.01
N LEU A 63 -3.16 1.43 -4.44
CA LEU A 63 -1.95 0.64 -4.21
C LEU A 63 -1.83 0.27 -2.73
N LEU A 64 -1.39 -0.96 -2.45
CA LEU A 64 -1.26 -1.48 -1.09
C LEU A 64 0.22 -1.57 -0.69
N SER A 65 0.53 -1.02 0.49
CA SER A 65 1.81 -1.13 1.16
C SER A 65 1.63 -1.77 2.54
N ILE A 66 2.58 -2.59 2.98
CA ILE A 66 2.59 -3.22 4.29
C ILE A 66 3.94 -2.89 4.92
N GLY A 67 3.91 -2.27 6.09
CA GLY A 67 5.08 -1.94 6.88
C GLY A 67 5.82 -3.21 7.30
N GLU A 68 7.13 -3.11 7.38
CA GLU A 68 7.94 -4.20 7.92
C GLU A 68 7.68 -4.35 9.43
N LEU A 69 8.00 -5.51 10.00
CA LEU A 69 8.21 -5.65 11.44
C LEU A 69 9.72 -5.62 11.67
N PRO A 70 10.28 -4.64 12.40
CA PRO A 70 9.64 -3.80 13.44
C PRO A 70 9.27 -2.37 13.00
N GLY A 71 9.03 -2.09 11.72
CA GLY A 71 8.61 -0.77 11.21
C GLY A 71 9.74 0.23 11.01
N LYS A 72 10.99 -0.18 11.18
CA LYS A 72 12.15 0.73 11.11
C LYS A 72 12.64 0.98 9.69
N GLN A 73 12.26 0.15 8.73
CA GLN A 73 12.73 0.27 7.36
C GLN A 73 11.81 1.16 6.53
N LEU A 74 12.42 2.18 5.92
CA LEU A 74 11.79 2.99 4.89
C LEU A 74 11.63 2.18 3.60
N SER A 75 10.41 2.07 3.09
CA SER A 75 10.08 1.27 1.91
C SER A 75 10.24 2.08 0.63
N SER A 76 11.15 1.68 -0.26
CA SER A 76 11.27 2.34 -1.57
C SER A 76 9.98 2.27 -2.41
N LYS A 77 9.11 1.29 -2.14
CA LYS A 77 7.82 1.12 -2.85
C LYS A 77 6.87 2.28 -2.60
N ILE A 78 6.84 2.86 -1.39
CA ILE A 78 5.90 3.96 -1.10
C ILE A 78 6.22 5.19 -1.95
N PHE A 79 7.49 5.45 -2.26
CA PHE A 79 7.89 6.55 -3.14
C PHE A 79 7.47 6.31 -4.59
N GLY A 80 7.64 5.08 -5.10
CA GLY A 80 7.13 4.72 -6.43
C GLY A 80 5.61 4.84 -6.52
N TYR A 81 4.89 4.49 -5.45
CA TYR A 81 3.43 4.64 -5.38
C TYR A 81 3.02 6.12 -5.33
N MET A 82 3.69 6.93 -4.51
CA MET A 82 3.42 8.38 -4.45
C MET A 82 3.70 9.03 -5.81
N ALA A 83 4.81 8.70 -6.46
CA ALA A 83 5.16 9.19 -7.79
C ALA A 83 4.13 8.82 -8.87
N SER A 84 3.40 7.71 -8.70
CA SER A 84 2.29 7.35 -9.59
C SER A 84 1.05 8.23 -9.41
N GLY A 85 0.96 9.00 -8.32
CA GLY A 85 -0.20 9.81 -7.97
C GLY A 85 -1.44 9.01 -7.54
N LYS A 86 -1.35 7.67 -7.47
CA LYS A 86 -2.48 6.81 -7.10
C LYS A 86 -2.74 6.82 -5.59
N PRO A 87 -3.98 6.56 -5.15
CA PRO A 87 -4.28 6.32 -3.75
C PRO A 87 -3.44 5.18 -3.15
N ILE A 88 -3.07 5.31 -1.89
CA ILE A 88 -2.24 4.35 -1.15
C ILE A 88 -2.94 3.94 0.13
N VAL A 89 -3.06 2.63 0.36
CA VAL A 89 -3.35 2.09 1.69
C VAL A 89 -2.06 1.52 2.26
N HIS A 90 -1.71 1.93 3.47
CA HIS A 90 -0.56 1.41 4.19
C HIS A 90 -0.98 0.78 5.51
N ILE A 91 -0.69 -0.51 5.68
CA ILE A 91 -0.89 -1.23 6.93
C ILE A 91 0.42 -1.21 7.70
N TYR A 92 0.42 -0.67 8.92
CA TYR A 92 1.61 -0.51 9.76
C TYR A 92 1.44 -1.19 11.11
N HIS A 93 2.55 -1.64 11.73
CA HIS A 93 2.50 -2.41 12.98
C HIS A 93 2.86 -1.59 14.23
N THR A 94 3.65 -0.53 14.07
CA THR A 94 4.15 0.30 15.17
C THR A 94 3.89 1.77 14.89
N ASP A 95 3.64 2.55 15.94
CA ASP A 95 3.41 3.99 15.81
C ASP A 95 4.68 4.73 15.35
N ASP A 96 5.85 4.10 15.51
CA ASP A 96 7.16 4.59 15.05
C ASP A 96 7.52 4.11 13.62
N ASP A 97 6.54 3.70 12.81
CA ASP A 97 6.84 3.18 11.47
C ASP A 97 7.44 4.28 10.58
N ALA A 98 8.63 4.01 10.03
CA ALA A 98 9.44 4.95 9.26
C ALA A 98 8.73 5.50 8.01
N ASN A 99 7.68 4.84 7.54
CA ASN A 99 6.91 5.25 6.37
C ASN A 99 5.83 6.28 6.72
N LEU A 100 5.37 6.36 7.98
CA LEU A 100 4.27 7.22 8.39
C LEU A 100 4.53 8.72 8.16
N PRO A 101 5.71 9.29 8.46
CA PRO A 101 5.97 10.71 8.23
C PRO A 101 5.82 11.12 6.76
N TYR A 102 6.22 10.26 5.83
CA TYR A 102 6.10 10.50 4.39
C TYR A 102 4.65 10.34 3.92
N LEU A 103 3.97 9.28 4.35
CA LEU A 103 2.58 9.06 3.99
C LEU A 103 1.64 10.13 4.55
N ALA A 104 1.97 10.75 5.70
CA ALA A 104 1.22 11.87 6.25
C ALA A 104 1.25 13.12 5.35
N LYS A 105 2.29 13.26 4.52
CA LYS A 105 2.39 14.35 3.55
C LYS A 105 1.62 14.05 2.26
N TYR A 106 1.19 12.82 2.03
CA TYR A 106 0.52 12.41 0.79
C TYR A 106 -1.01 12.40 0.93
N PRO A 107 -1.75 13.34 0.30
CA PRO A 107 -3.20 13.51 0.54
C PRO A 107 -4.09 12.32 0.16
N LEU A 108 -3.59 11.42 -0.70
CA LEU A 108 -4.30 10.20 -1.09
C LEU A 108 -3.78 8.96 -0.34
N ALA A 109 -3.23 9.11 0.86
CA ALA A 109 -2.86 8.00 1.74
C ALA A 109 -3.93 7.71 2.80
N LEU A 110 -4.19 6.42 3.03
CA LEU A 110 -4.83 5.90 4.24
C LEU A 110 -3.83 5.03 4.98
N THR A 111 -3.58 5.35 6.26
CA THR A 111 -2.81 4.51 7.16
C THR A 111 -3.73 3.74 8.11
N ILE A 112 -3.48 2.44 8.24
CA ILE A 112 -4.23 1.52 9.10
C ILE A 112 -3.23 0.81 10.02
N LYS A 113 -3.43 0.94 11.34
CA LYS A 113 -2.67 0.16 12.31
C LYS A 113 -3.16 -1.28 12.29
N ASP A 114 -2.24 -2.22 12.25
CA ASP A 114 -2.46 -3.64 12.53
C ASP A 114 -2.84 -3.80 14.01
N ASP A 115 -4.12 -3.59 14.28
CA ASP A 115 -4.75 -3.67 15.60
C ASP A 115 -6.02 -4.51 15.47
N GLU A 116 -5.94 -5.76 15.92
CA GLU A 116 -7.04 -6.73 15.89
C GLU A 116 -8.27 -6.23 16.65
N SER A 117 -8.08 -5.44 17.72
CA SER A 117 -9.20 -4.90 18.50
C SER A 117 -10.04 -3.89 17.72
N LYS A 118 -9.48 -3.31 16.65
CA LYS A 118 -10.12 -2.34 15.77
C LYS A 118 -10.47 -2.90 14.39
N LEU A 119 -10.39 -4.22 14.20
CA LEU A 119 -10.56 -4.85 12.89
C LEU A 119 -11.84 -4.42 12.15
N PRO A 120 -13.05 -4.44 12.76
CA PRO A 120 -14.28 -4.02 12.06
C PRO A 120 -14.30 -2.52 11.69
N GLU A 121 -13.73 -1.68 12.57
CA GLU A 121 -13.62 -0.24 12.32
C GLU A 121 -12.64 0.02 11.17
N ASN A 122 -11.48 -0.65 11.18
CA ASN A 122 -10.47 -0.51 10.14
C ASN A 122 -10.96 -1.03 8.79
N ALA A 123 -11.70 -2.14 8.75
CA ALA A 123 -12.36 -2.63 7.54
C ALA A 123 -13.37 -1.60 7.00
N SER A 124 -14.17 -0.99 7.88
CA SER A 124 -15.11 0.07 7.50
C SER A 124 -14.41 1.32 6.96
N ARG A 125 -13.30 1.73 7.59
CA ARG A 125 -12.45 2.84 7.13
C ARG A 125 -11.84 2.54 5.76
N LEU A 126 -11.34 1.32 5.56
CA LEU A 126 -10.81 0.85 4.29
C LEU A 126 -11.87 0.95 3.18
N CYS A 127 -13.06 0.39 3.38
CA CYS A 127 -14.14 0.44 2.40
C CYS A 127 -14.54 1.89 2.05
N ARG A 128 -14.70 2.76 3.06
CA ARG A 128 -15.04 4.18 2.85
C ARG A 128 -13.96 4.90 2.07
N PHE A 129 -12.70 4.68 2.40
CA PHE A 129 -11.58 5.27 1.69
C PHE A 129 -11.54 4.82 0.23
N LEU A 130 -11.65 3.52 -0.05
CA LEU A 130 -11.61 2.99 -1.42
C LEU A 130 -12.75 3.56 -2.27
N LEU A 131 -13.96 3.72 -1.70
CA LEU A 131 -15.08 4.38 -2.37
C LEU A 131 -14.78 5.86 -2.67
N TRP A 132 -14.23 6.60 -1.71
CA TRP A 132 -13.89 8.01 -1.85
C TRP A 132 -12.70 8.26 -2.79
N ALA A 133 -11.72 7.35 -2.79
CA ALA A 133 -10.47 7.47 -3.52
C ALA A 133 -10.59 7.03 -4.99
N ARG A 134 -11.67 6.31 -5.33
CA ARG A 134 -11.88 5.75 -6.66
C ARG A 134 -11.75 6.81 -7.76
N GLY A 135 -10.90 6.54 -8.74
CA GLY A 135 -10.64 7.43 -9.88
C GLY A 135 -9.82 8.68 -9.56
N LYS A 136 -9.40 8.89 -8.30
CA LYS A 136 -8.51 9.99 -7.95
C LYS A 136 -7.09 9.69 -8.36
N LYS A 137 -6.38 10.74 -8.78
CA LYS A 137 -4.97 10.71 -9.07
C LYS A 137 -4.41 12.10 -8.81
N LEU A 138 -3.26 12.19 -8.17
CA LEU A 138 -2.49 13.43 -8.05
C LEU A 138 -1.60 13.60 -9.27
N ASP A 139 -1.45 14.86 -9.71
CA ASP A 139 -0.47 15.20 -10.72
C ASP A 139 0.95 15.08 -10.14
N PHE A 140 1.87 14.65 -10.99
CA PHE A 140 3.25 14.42 -10.57
C PHE A 140 3.90 15.68 -9.97
N ASP A 141 3.61 16.85 -10.53
CA ASP A 141 4.16 18.12 -10.05
C ASP A 141 3.76 18.39 -8.59
N VAL A 142 2.50 18.12 -8.22
CA VAL A 142 1.99 18.25 -6.84
C VAL A 142 2.72 17.30 -5.89
N VAL A 143 2.95 16.06 -6.34
CA VAL A 143 3.71 15.07 -5.56
C VAL A 143 5.16 15.51 -5.39
N SER A 144 5.79 15.99 -6.47
CA SER A 144 7.18 16.44 -6.47
C SER A 144 7.40 17.63 -5.55
N GLU A 145 6.49 18.60 -5.54
CA GLU A 145 6.54 19.75 -4.63
C GLU A 145 6.42 19.32 -3.16
N THR A 146 5.52 18.39 -2.88
CA THR A 146 5.27 17.89 -1.52
C THR A 146 6.42 17.04 -0.97
N MET A 147 7.23 16.46 -1.86
CA MET A 147 8.31 15.51 -1.55
C MET A 147 9.69 16.04 -1.99
N SER A 148 9.88 17.35 -2.07
CA SER A 148 11.11 17.95 -2.60
C SER A 148 12.38 17.52 -1.86
N GLU A 149 12.26 17.26 -0.55
CA GLU A 149 13.32 16.73 0.35
C GLU A 149 13.71 15.27 0.07
N CYS A 150 12.87 14.51 -0.65
CA CYS A 150 13.09 13.08 -0.96
C CYS A 150 13.73 12.86 -2.34
N THR A 151 14.16 13.92 -3.01
CA THR A 151 14.84 13.84 -4.30
C THR A 151 16.31 13.44 -4.13
N PRO A 152 16.92 12.71 -5.08
CA PRO A 152 18.35 12.41 -5.04
C PRO A 152 19.22 13.65 -4.83
N GLU A 153 18.83 14.77 -5.44
CA GLU A 153 19.50 16.06 -5.33
C GLU A 153 19.46 16.63 -3.92
N ALA A 154 18.29 16.61 -3.26
CA ALA A 154 18.12 17.09 -1.89
C ALA A 154 18.92 16.25 -0.88
N VAL A 155 18.89 14.92 -1.03
CA VAL A 155 19.66 14.01 -0.17
C VAL A 155 21.17 14.20 -0.35
N CYS A 156 21.65 14.39 -1.58
CA CYS A 156 23.05 14.70 -1.85
C CYS A 156 23.50 16.01 -1.18
N LEU A 157 22.64 17.03 -1.13
CA LEU A 157 22.96 18.30 -0.45
C LEU A 157 23.13 18.13 1.06
N GLU A 158 22.26 17.35 1.71
CA GLU A 158 22.37 17.08 3.16
C GLU A 158 23.62 16.28 3.53
N LEU A 159 24.09 15.38 2.67
CA LEU A 159 25.25 14.53 2.93
C LEU A 159 26.60 15.25 2.82
N VAL A 160 26.64 16.42 2.16
CA VAL A 160 27.86 17.20 1.93
C VAL A 160 28.00 18.36 2.94
N MET A 161 26.99 18.55 3.82
CA MET A 161 26.98 19.51 4.92
C MET A 161 27.43 18.89 6.24
#